data_AF-A0A7D5RVD5-F1
#
_entry.id   AF-A0A7D5RVD5-F1
#
_cell.length_a   1.000
_cell.length_b   1.000
_cell.length_c   1.000
_cell.angle_alpha   90.00
_cell.angle_beta   90.00
_cell.angle_gamma   90.00
#
_symmetry.space_group_name_H-M   'P 1'
#
loop_
_entity.id
_entity.type
_entity.pdbx_description
1 polymer ?
#
loop_
_entity_poly.entity_id
_entity_poly.type
_entity_poly.pdbx_seq_one_letter_code
_entity_poly.pdbx_strand_id
1 'polypeptide(L)'
;MNAENEKILQNDTKDPSSELYAQTLRDKELIESLDQKILEQQKIIEEIKSKIPAEISAEDDASVVDHEVTQQQLEELTLVLDELIAERDQAKELQKSIIQLNEEILRHKEEHNKKQEEIEALKKKAEEVPQNRSQEQQLEYEHALKQIEELQASKDQGLQIISELQENLKSMQVQTQEIKSLKEALERNTSEKNSIEQRLREKEEEAKSSQHINEEEKTVKRKYR
;
A
#
# COMPACT_ATOMS: atom_id res chain seq x y z
N MET A 1 -12.64 -9.64 -5.79
CA MET A 1 -11.68 -9.59 -6.91
C MET A 1 -12.45 -9.39 -8.20
N ASN A 2 -12.04 -8.42 -9.03
CA ASN A 2 -12.67 -8.10 -10.31
C ASN A 2 -12.35 -9.18 -11.35
N ALA A 3 -13.35 -9.65 -12.11
CA ALA A 3 -13.19 -10.69 -13.13
C ALA A 3 -12.27 -10.27 -14.31
N GLU A 4 -12.03 -8.97 -14.48
CA GLU A 4 -11.01 -8.44 -15.40
C GLU A 4 -9.57 -8.69 -14.92
N ASN A 5 -9.33 -8.68 -13.60
CA ASN A 5 -7.99 -8.94 -13.05
C ASN A 5 -7.58 -10.41 -13.18
N GLU A 6 -8.54 -11.34 -13.14
CA GLU A 6 -8.28 -12.78 -13.33
C GLU A 6 -7.88 -13.13 -14.76
N LYS A 7 -8.32 -12.37 -15.77
CA LYS A 7 -7.96 -12.60 -17.18
C LYS A 7 -6.50 -12.25 -17.49
N ILE A 8 -5.93 -11.27 -16.78
CA ILE A 8 -4.52 -10.86 -16.92
C ILE A 8 -3.59 -11.91 -16.28
N LEU A 9 -4.03 -12.51 -15.15
CA LEU A 9 -3.30 -13.56 -14.43
C LEU A 9 -3.19 -14.90 -15.19
N GLN A 10 -4.11 -15.20 -16.11
CA GLN A 10 -4.16 -16.50 -16.78
C GLN A 10 -3.40 -16.59 -18.11
N ASN A 11 -3.09 -15.46 -18.77
CA ASN A 11 -2.60 -15.49 -20.15
C ASN A 11 -1.07 -15.49 -20.30
N ASP A 12 -0.27 -15.21 -19.27
CA ASP A 12 1.19 -15.25 -19.43
C ASP A 12 1.95 -15.53 -18.12
N THR A 13 2.01 -16.81 -17.75
CA THR A 13 2.71 -17.31 -16.54
C THR A 13 4.25 -17.24 -16.62
N LYS A 14 4.81 -16.65 -17.69
CA LYS A 14 6.28 -16.56 -17.90
C LYS A 14 6.80 -15.13 -18.14
N ASP A 15 5.95 -14.11 -18.24
CA ASP A 15 6.42 -12.71 -18.38
C ASP A 15 6.63 -12.10 -16.99
N PRO A 16 7.88 -11.69 -16.64
CA PRO A 16 8.20 -11.01 -15.37
C PRO A 16 7.28 -9.82 -15.08
N SER A 17 6.77 -9.18 -16.13
CA SER A 17 5.91 -7.99 -16.05
C SER A 17 4.52 -8.30 -15.54
N SER A 18 4.00 -9.50 -15.85
CA SER A 18 2.68 -9.96 -15.38
C SER A 18 2.74 -10.36 -13.91
N GLU A 19 3.85 -10.97 -13.48
CA GLU A 19 4.13 -11.28 -12.07
C GLU A 19 4.31 -10.00 -11.23
N LEU A 20 5.01 -9.00 -11.77
CA LEU A 20 5.16 -7.68 -11.15
C LEU A 20 3.81 -6.98 -10.95
N TYR A 21 2.94 -7.01 -11.96
CA TYR A 21 1.60 -6.43 -11.85
C TYR A 21 0.73 -7.16 -10.81
N ALA A 22 0.77 -8.50 -10.79
CA ALA A 22 0.09 -9.29 -9.77
C ALA A 22 0.61 -8.99 -8.35
N GLN A 23 1.91 -8.77 -8.19
CA GLN A 23 2.50 -8.34 -6.93
C GLN A 23 1.98 -6.96 -6.51
N THR A 24 1.95 -5.98 -7.42
CA THR A 24 1.40 -4.65 -7.17
C THR A 24 -0.06 -4.70 -6.71
N LEU A 25 -0.88 -5.58 -7.31
CA LEU A 25 -2.27 -5.78 -6.89
C LEU A 25 -2.38 -6.37 -5.47
N ARG A 26 -1.53 -7.33 -5.11
CA ARG A 26 -1.49 -7.87 -3.74
C ARG A 26 -1.05 -6.81 -2.72
N ASP A 27 -0.07 -6.00 -3.06
CA ASP A 27 0.39 -4.90 -2.22
C ASP A 27 -0.71 -3.85 -2.01
N LYS A 28 -1.63 -3.70 -2.98
CA LYS A 28 -2.82 -2.83 -2.87
C LYS A 28 -3.78 -3.30 -1.81
N GLU A 29 -4.16 -4.56 -1.88
CA GLU A 29 -5.05 -5.16 -0.89
C GLU A 29 -4.43 -5.09 0.52
N LEU A 30 -3.10 -5.25 0.62
CA LEU A 30 -2.38 -5.09 1.88
C LEU A 30 -2.45 -3.64 2.41
N ILE A 31 -2.18 -2.63 1.58
CA ILE A 31 -2.25 -1.22 1.97
C ILE A 31 -3.67 -0.83 2.40
N GLU A 32 -4.70 -1.26 1.65
CA GLU A 32 -6.10 -1.04 2.01
C GLU A 32 -6.47 -1.70 3.35
N SER A 33 -5.93 -2.90 3.63
CA SER A 33 -6.11 -3.56 4.93
C SER A 33 -5.39 -2.83 6.07
N LEU A 34 -4.19 -2.32 5.84
CA LEU A 34 -3.45 -1.51 6.83
C LEU A 34 -4.18 -0.21 7.13
N ASP A 35 -4.76 0.44 6.12
CA ASP A 35 -5.55 1.66 6.28
C ASP A 35 -6.75 1.48 7.20
N GLN A 36 -7.51 0.38 7.02
CA GLN A 36 -8.63 0.07 7.90
C GLN A 36 -8.20 -0.11 9.35
N LYS A 37 -7.09 -0.83 9.59
CA LYS A 37 -6.57 -1.06 10.94
C LYS A 37 -6.05 0.22 11.59
N ILE A 38 -5.38 1.08 10.84
CA ILE A 38 -4.92 2.39 11.34
C ILE A 38 -6.12 3.26 11.74
N LEU A 39 -7.16 3.31 10.90
CA LEU A 39 -8.38 4.06 11.22
C LEU A 39 -9.13 3.50 12.44
N GLU A 40 -9.14 2.18 12.60
CA GLU A 40 -9.70 1.54 13.80
C GLU A 40 -8.89 1.91 15.05
N GLN A 41 -7.56 1.87 14.99
CA GLN A 41 -6.69 2.29 16.10
C GLN A 41 -6.87 3.76 16.44
N GLN A 42 -7.02 4.64 15.45
CA GLN A 42 -7.26 6.06 15.66
C GLN A 42 -8.54 6.31 16.45
N LYS A 43 -9.64 5.62 16.10
CA LYS A 43 -10.91 5.72 16.84
C LYS A 43 -10.76 5.25 18.28
N ILE A 44 -10.01 4.18 18.51
CA ILE A 44 -9.83 3.65 19.86
C ILE A 44 -8.96 4.61 20.71
N ILE A 45 -7.90 5.20 20.14
CA ILE A 45 -7.10 6.20 20.83
C ILE A 45 -7.93 7.45 21.16
N GLU A 46 -8.79 7.91 20.25
CA GLU A 46 -9.75 8.99 20.53
C GLU A 46 -10.72 8.62 21.66
N GLU A 47 -11.22 7.39 21.70
CA GLU A 47 -12.09 6.91 22.76
C GLU A 47 -11.37 6.88 24.12
N ILE A 48 -10.11 6.43 24.18
CA ILE A 48 -9.29 6.47 25.40
C ILE A 48 -9.05 7.92 25.84
N LYS A 49 -8.69 8.83 24.90
CA LYS A 49 -8.53 10.27 25.19
C LYS A 49 -9.79 10.86 25.80
N SER A 50 -10.98 10.46 25.34
CA SER A 50 -12.26 10.93 25.89
C SER A 50 -12.58 10.42 27.30
N LYS A 51 -11.96 9.29 27.70
CA LYS A 51 -12.19 8.62 28.98
C LYS A 51 -11.19 9.02 30.05
N ILE A 52 -10.04 9.58 29.68
CA ILE A 52 -9.11 10.20 30.61
C ILE A 52 -9.71 11.54 31.06
N PRO A 53 -10.13 11.70 32.32
CA PRO A 53 -10.71 12.95 32.78
C PRO A 53 -9.67 14.07 32.70
N ALA A 54 -10.08 15.24 32.18
CA ALA A 54 -9.25 16.45 32.10
C ALA A 54 -8.90 17.05 33.49
N GLU A 55 -9.46 16.50 34.56
CA GLU A 55 -9.33 17.01 35.92
C GLU A 55 -8.82 15.89 36.84
N ILE A 56 -7.50 15.75 36.89
CA ILE A 56 -6.82 15.04 37.99
C ILE A 56 -5.98 16.08 38.70
N SER A 57 -6.70 16.94 39.42
CA SER A 57 -6.13 17.93 40.32
C SER A 57 -5.96 17.31 41.71
N ALA A 58 -4.81 16.67 41.91
CA ALA A 58 -3.96 16.89 43.08
C ALA A 58 -4.44 16.51 44.51
N GLU A 59 -4.99 15.31 44.78
CA GLU A 59 -5.17 14.87 46.18
C GLU A 59 -4.77 13.42 46.54
N ASP A 60 -4.16 12.61 45.66
CA ASP A 60 -3.66 11.27 46.02
C ASP A 60 -2.30 10.94 45.34
N ASP A 61 -1.20 11.04 46.09
CA ASP A 61 0.20 11.00 45.59
C ASP A 61 0.58 9.73 44.81
N ALA A 62 -0.05 8.58 45.09
CA ALA A 62 0.20 7.33 44.36
C ALA A 62 -0.53 7.29 42.99
N SER A 63 -1.64 8.03 42.85
CA SER A 63 -2.44 8.06 41.61
C SER A 63 -1.86 8.99 40.56
N VAL A 64 -1.12 10.03 40.97
CA VAL A 64 -0.53 11.06 40.10
C VAL A 64 0.60 10.50 39.22
N VAL A 65 1.52 9.72 39.81
CA VAL A 65 2.63 9.08 39.08
C VAL A 65 2.12 8.11 38.03
N ASP A 66 1.07 7.36 38.37
CA ASP A 66 0.44 6.41 37.47
C ASP A 66 -0.33 7.07 36.32
N HIS A 67 -0.89 8.25 36.55
CA HIS A 67 -1.55 9.04 35.51
C HIS A 67 -0.56 9.69 34.55
N GLU A 68 0.54 10.23 35.06
CA GLU A 68 1.63 10.77 34.22
C GLU A 68 2.22 9.68 33.32
N VAL A 69 2.43 8.46 33.84
CA VAL A 69 2.91 7.32 33.04
C VAL A 69 1.89 6.94 31.96
N THR A 70 0.60 6.89 32.30
CA THR A 70 -0.46 6.57 31.33
C THR A 70 -0.56 7.64 30.23
N GLN A 71 -0.39 8.91 30.60
CA GLN A 71 -0.43 10.04 29.69
C GLN A 71 0.80 10.07 28.76
N GLN A 72 1.99 9.81 29.30
CA GLN A 72 3.21 9.63 28.49
C GLN A 72 3.08 8.46 27.50
N GLN A 73 2.57 7.31 27.95
CA GLN A 73 2.34 6.15 27.08
C GLN A 73 1.30 6.44 25.98
N LEU A 74 0.28 7.25 26.27
CA LEU A 74 -0.72 7.67 25.28
C LEU A 74 -0.16 8.68 24.26
N GLU A 75 0.71 9.59 24.71
CA GLU A 75 1.43 10.52 23.84
C GLU A 75 2.37 9.77 22.90
N GLU A 76 3.12 8.80 23.42
CA GLU A 76 4.01 7.94 22.63
C GLU A 76 3.22 7.11 21.59
N LEU A 77 2.08 6.52 21.98
CA LEU A 77 1.18 5.82 21.05
C LEU A 77 0.60 6.75 19.98
N THR A 78 0.24 7.99 20.34
CA THR A 78 -0.28 8.97 19.38
C THR A 78 0.81 9.34 18.36
N LEU A 79 2.03 9.56 18.83
CA LEU A 79 3.16 9.93 17.97
C LEU A 79 3.49 8.81 16.98
N VAL A 80 3.54 7.56 17.45
CA VAL A 80 3.73 6.38 16.58
C VAL A 80 2.56 6.23 15.60
N LEU A 81 1.31 6.49 16.01
CA LEU A 81 0.17 6.44 15.09
C LEU A 81 0.28 7.50 13.98
N ASP A 82 0.67 8.72 14.32
CA ASP A 82 0.86 9.81 13.35
C ASP A 82 1.97 9.48 12.34
N GLU A 83 3.06 8.87 12.80
CA GLU A 83 4.14 8.35 11.93
C GLU A 83 3.62 7.25 10.98
N LEU A 84 2.87 6.28 11.50
CA LEU A 84 2.25 5.21 10.70
C LEU A 84 1.27 5.75 9.65
N ILE A 85 0.50 6.80 9.99
CA ILE A 85 -0.42 7.49 9.07
C ILE A 85 0.35 8.13 7.92
N ALA A 86 1.43 8.85 8.22
CA ALA A 86 2.25 9.53 7.22
C ALA A 86 2.93 8.53 6.27
N GLU A 87 3.55 7.49 6.82
CA GLU A 87 4.18 6.42 6.04
C GLU A 87 3.18 5.65 5.17
N ARG A 88 1.96 5.39 5.68
CA ARG A 88 0.86 4.80 4.90
C ARG A 88 0.45 5.69 3.73
N ASP A 89 0.31 7.01 3.94
CA ASP A 89 -0.07 7.93 2.87
C ASP A 89 0.99 8.00 1.78
N GLN A 90 2.27 7.98 2.17
CA GLN A 90 3.38 7.85 1.24
C GLN A 90 3.31 6.52 0.45
N ALA A 91 3.03 5.41 1.13
CA ALA A 91 2.87 4.10 0.50
C ALA A 91 1.71 4.07 -0.52
N LYS A 92 0.58 4.71 -0.21
CA LYS A 92 -0.56 4.85 -1.13
C LYS A 92 -0.19 5.61 -2.40
N GLU A 93 0.54 6.72 -2.28
CA GLU A 93 0.94 7.48 -3.46
C GLU A 93 1.99 6.75 -4.29
N LEU A 94 2.98 6.11 -3.66
CA LEU A 94 3.92 5.25 -4.37
C LEU A 94 3.21 4.14 -5.14
N GLN A 95 2.24 3.48 -4.51
CA GLN A 95 1.45 2.45 -5.18
C GLN A 95 0.68 2.99 -6.40
N LYS A 96 0.07 4.17 -6.28
CA LYS A 96 -0.64 4.78 -7.40
C LYS A 96 0.30 5.06 -8.58
N SER A 97 1.51 5.55 -8.30
CA SER A 97 2.55 5.74 -9.32
C SER A 97 2.99 4.41 -9.95
N ILE A 98 3.15 3.35 -9.16
CA ILE A 98 3.49 2.00 -9.66
C ILE A 98 2.39 1.46 -10.59
N ILE A 99 1.12 1.64 -10.25
CA ILE A 99 -0.01 1.21 -11.10
C ILE A 99 0.03 1.97 -12.43
N GLN A 100 0.22 3.29 -12.39
CA GLN A 100 0.32 4.12 -13.60
C GLN A 100 1.49 3.71 -14.50
N LEU A 101 2.66 3.45 -13.91
CA LEU A 101 3.84 2.96 -14.64
C LEU A 101 3.56 1.60 -15.30
N ASN A 102 2.90 0.68 -14.61
CA ASN A 102 2.53 -0.61 -15.19
C ASN A 102 1.56 -0.47 -16.36
N GLU A 103 0.56 0.41 -16.27
CA GLU A 103 -0.36 0.72 -17.37
C GLU A 103 0.34 1.35 -18.57
N GLU A 104 1.34 2.19 -18.33
CA GLU A 104 2.17 2.80 -19.38
C GLU A 104 3.08 1.77 -20.07
N ILE A 105 3.72 0.88 -19.29
CA ILE A 105 4.48 -0.26 -19.82
C ILE A 105 3.58 -1.15 -20.69
N LEU A 106 2.36 -1.45 -20.23
CA LEU A 106 1.40 -2.26 -20.98
C LEU A 106 1.05 -1.60 -22.32
N ARG A 107 0.74 -0.30 -22.31
CA ARG A 107 0.45 0.47 -23.54
C ARG A 107 1.62 0.42 -24.54
N HIS A 108 2.85 0.66 -24.09
CA HIS A 108 4.00 0.59 -24.97
C HIS A 108 4.30 -0.83 -25.48
N LYS A 109 4.01 -1.87 -24.68
CA LYS A 109 4.11 -3.27 -25.14
C LYS A 109 3.10 -3.59 -26.23
N GLU A 110 1.85 -3.16 -26.07
CA GLU A 110 0.81 -3.32 -27.10
C GLU A 110 1.21 -2.61 -28.39
N GLU A 111 1.70 -1.37 -28.28
CA GLU A 111 2.19 -0.60 -29.43
C GLU A 111 3.39 -1.28 -30.11
N HIS A 112 4.35 -1.78 -29.33
CA HIS A 112 5.49 -2.56 -29.81
C HIS A 112 5.04 -3.80 -30.59
N ASN A 113 4.10 -4.57 -30.03
CA ASN A 113 3.60 -5.79 -30.66
C ASN A 113 2.84 -5.48 -31.96
N LYS A 114 2.03 -4.42 -31.97
CA LYS A 114 1.35 -3.97 -33.19
C LYS A 114 2.34 -3.58 -34.29
N LYS A 115 3.39 -2.81 -33.97
CA LYS A 115 4.45 -2.46 -34.93
C LYS A 115 5.20 -3.70 -35.43
N GLN A 116 5.42 -4.69 -34.57
CA GLN A 116 6.02 -5.97 -34.96
C GLN A 116 5.16 -6.73 -35.97
N GLU A 117 3.84 -6.80 -35.75
CA GLU A 117 2.89 -7.41 -36.70
C GLU A 117 2.87 -6.66 -38.04
N GLU A 118 2.89 -5.33 -38.02
CA GLU A 118 2.96 -4.50 -39.23
C GLU A 118 4.25 -4.74 -40.02
N ILE A 119 5.39 -4.85 -39.33
CA ILE A 119 6.69 -5.21 -39.93
C ILE A 119 6.62 -6.59 -40.58
N GLU A 120 6.05 -7.59 -39.91
CA GLU A 120 5.91 -8.94 -40.47
C GLU A 120 5.02 -8.98 -41.70
N ALA A 121 3.91 -8.23 -41.70
CA ALA A 121 3.03 -8.11 -42.86
C ALA A 121 3.73 -7.44 -44.05
N LEU A 122 4.51 -6.37 -43.81
CA LEU A 122 5.29 -5.70 -44.86
C LEU A 122 6.42 -6.58 -45.39
N LYS A 123 7.11 -7.35 -44.53
CA LYS A 123 8.14 -8.31 -44.95
C LYS A 123 7.56 -9.38 -45.88
N LYS A 124 6.41 -9.96 -45.53
CA LYS A 124 5.72 -10.92 -46.40
C LYS A 124 5.35 -10.32 -47.76
N LYS A 125 4.80 -9.09 -47.78
CA LYS A 125 4.51 -8.38 -49.05
C LYS A 125 5.77 -8.13 -49.87
N ALA A 126 6.88 -7.78 -49.22
CA ALA A 126 8.15 -7.55 -49.88
C ALA A 126 8.74 -8.84 -50.49
N GLU A 127 8.54 -10.00 -49.84
CA GLU A 127 8.93 -11.33 -50.33
C GLU A 127 8.11 -11.78 -51.54
N GLU A 128 6.83 -11.38 -51.63
CA GLU A 128 5.93 -11.70 -52.75
C GLU A 128 6.26 -10.94 -54.04
N VAL A 129 7.10 -9.89 -53.99
CA VAL A 129 7.50 -9.12 -55.19
C VAL A 129 8.55 -9.90 -56.00
N PRO A 130 8.24 -10.34 -57.24
CA PRO A 130 9.14 -11.18 -58.05
C PRO A 130 10.55 -10.59 -58.24
N GLN A 131 11.58 -11.45 -58.36
CA GLN A 131 12.98 -11.04 -58.56
C GLN A 131 13.28 -10.42 -59.94
N ASN A 132 12.39 -10.58 -60.94
CA ASN A 132 12.51 -9.98 -62.27
C ASN A 132 11.50 -8.83 -62.42
N ARG A 133 11.89 -7.60 -62.08
CA ARG A 133 10.95 -6.50 -61.80
C ARG A 133 10.71 -5.57 -62.98
N SER A 134 9.46 -5.12 -63.13
CA SER A 134 9.17 -3.84 -63.77
C SER A 134 9.64 -2.69 -62.87
N GLN A 135 9.91 -1.52 -63.45
CA GLN A 135 10.39 -0.34 -62.69
C GLN A 135 9.43 0.09 -61.57
N GLU A 136 8.12 -0.16 -61.75
CA GLU A 136 7.07 0.12 -60.77
C GLU A 136 7.10 -0.84 -59.57
N GLN A 137 7.30 -2.15 -59.81
CA GLN A 137 7.46 -3.15 -58.74
C GLN A 137 8.74 -2.94 -57.92
N GLN A 138 9.77 -2.35 -58.52
CA GLN A 138 11.01 -2.02 -57.84
C GLN A 138 10.85 -0.84 -56.88
N LEU A 139 10.08 0.18 -57.29
CA LEU A 139 9.69 1.32 -56.44
C LEU A 139 8.79 0.89 -55.27
N GLU A 140 7.81 0.01 -55.49
CA GLU A 140 6.94 -0.50 -54.42
C GLU A 140 7.72 -1.25 -53.35
N TYR A 141 8.71 -2.05 -53.75
CA TYR A 141 9.58 -2.76 -52.81
C TYR A 141 10.48 -1.82 -52.01
N GLU A 142 11.10 -0.82 -52.66
CA GLU A 142 11.91 0.17 -51.96
C GLU A 142 11.08 0.98 -50.95
N HIS A 143 9.85 1.32 -51.32
CA HIS A 143 8.91 1.97 -50.40
C HIS A 143 8.54 1.07 -49.22
N ALA A 144 8.27 -0.22 -49.46
CA ALA A 144 7.98 -1.18 -48.38
C ALA A 144 9.18 -1.37 -47.43
N LEU A 145 10.41 -1.44 -47.96
CA LEU A 145 11.62 -1.50 -47.14
C LEU A 145 11.80 -0.26 -46.26
N LYS A 146 11.56 0.92 -46.83
CA LYS A 146 11.64 2.18 -46.06
C LYS A 146 10.59 2.22 -44.94
N GLN A 147 9.36 1.76 -45.21
CA GLN A 147 8.32 1.64 -44.18
C GLN A 147 8.71 0.65 -43.08
N ILE A 148 9.34 -0.48 -43.44
CA ILE A 148 9.87 -1.44 -42.46
C ILE A 148 10.94 -0.77 -41.58
N GLU A 149 11.87 -0.02 -42.16
CA GLU A 149 12.94 0.67 -41.42
C GLU A 149 12.37 1.71 -40.44
N GLU A 150 11.40 2.52 -40.87
CA GLU A 150 10.71 3.50 -40.03
C GLU A 150 9.94 2.83 -38.87
N LEU A 151 9.22 1.74 -39.15
CA LEU A 151 8.51 0.97 -38.12
C LEU A 151 9.48 0.27 -37.15
N GLN A 152 10.62 -0.23 -37.64
CA GLN A 152 11.64 -0.88 -36.84
C GLN A 152 12.28 0.13 -35.85
N ALA A 153 12.62 1.33 -36.31
CA ALA A 153 13.14 2.39 -35.45
C ALA A 153 12.12 2.81 -34.38
N SER A 154 10.84 2.95 -34.76
CA SER A 154 9.77 3.29 -33.82
C SER A 154 9.47 2.18 -32.81
N LYS A 155 9.64 0.91 -33.20
CA LYS A 155 9.54 -0.27 -32.32
C LYS A 155 10.69 -0.27 -31.31
N ASP A 156 11.92 -0.04 -31.76
CA ASP A 156 13.11 -0.05 -30.90
C ASP A 156 13.05 1.10 -29.87
N GLN A 157 12.54 2.27 -30.26
CA GLN A 157 12.27 3.37 -29.32
C GLN A 157 11.25 2.96 -28.24
N GLY A 158 10.16 2.28 -28.63
CA GLY A 158 9.17 1.76 -27.67
C GLY A 158 9.79 0.77 -26.68
N LEU A 159 10.69 -0.09 -27.15
CA LEU A 159 11.42 -1.05 -26.29
C LEU A 159 12.35 -0.36 -25.29
N GLN A 160 13.00 0.73 -25.70
CA GLN A 160 13.83 1.55 -24.81
C GLN A 160 12.99 2.20 -23.71
N ILE A 161 11.85 2.81 -24.06
CA ILE A 161 10.92 3.41 -23.09
C ILE A 161 10.45 2.35 -22.08
N ILE A 162 10.05 1.16 -22.55
CA ILE A 162 9.66 0.06 -21.67
C ILE A 162 10.78 -0.27 -20.68
N SER A 163 12.03 -0.31 -21.14
CA SER A 163 13.19 -0.64 -20.29
C SER A 163 13.42 0.43 -19.22
N GLU A 164 13.34 1.72 -19.57
CA GLU A 164 13.46 2.85 -18.63
C GLU A 164 12.33 2.83 -17.59
N LEU A 165 11.09 2.59 -18.04
CA LEU A 165 9.94 2.46 -17.14
C LEU A 165 10.06 1.26 -16.20
N GLN A 166 10.59 0.13 -16.67
CA GLN A 166 10.83 -1.05 -15.84
C GLN A 166 11.91 -0.83 -14.77
N GLU A 167 12.95 -0.05 -15.07
CA GLU A 167 13.97 0.33 -14.09
C GLU A 167 13.39 1.25 -13.02
N ASN A 168 12.59 2.24 -13.42
CA ASN A 168 11.87 3.12 -12.50
C ASN A 168 10.89 2.33 -11.61
N LEU A 169 10.14 1.40 -12.20
CA LEU A 169 9.24 0.50 -11.47
C LEU A 169 9.96 -0.29 -10.38
N LYS A 170 11.13 -0.88 -10.69
CA LYS A 170 11.94 -1.59 -9.70
C LYS A 170 12.38 -0.69 -8.55
N SER A 171 12.79 0.55 -8.86
CA SER A 171 13.18 1.53 -7.84
C SER A 171 12.02 1.84 -6.89
N MET A 172 10.83 2.13 -7.43
CA MET A 172 9.62 2.37 -6.63
C MET A 172 9.16 1.13 -5.84
N GLN A 173 9.37 -0.07 -6.39
CA GLN A 173 9.06 -1.34 -5.71
C GLN A 173 9.94 -1.60 -4.48
N VAL A 174 11.21 -1.21 -4.54
CA VAL A 174 12.09 -1.29 -3.37
C VAL A 174 11.60 -0.35 -2.28
N GLN A 175 11.15 0.86 -2.64
CA GLN A 175 10.57 1.81 -1.67
C GLN A 175 9.26 1.29 -1.06
N THR A 176 8.46 0.50 -1.78
CA THR A 176 7.24 -0.13 -1.23
C THR A 176 7.54 -1.31 -0.30
N GLN A 177 8.77 -1.87 -0.28
CA GLN A 177 9.12 -2.90 0.70
C GLN A 177 9.20 -2.38 2.14
N GLU A 178 9.33 -1.07 2.33
CA GLU A 178 9.22 -0.38 3.64
C GLU A 178 7.80 -0.48 4.23
N ILE A 179 6.81 -0.94 3.46
CA ILE A 179 5.46 -1.26 3.95
C ILE A 179 5.43 -2.52 4.83
N LYS A 180 6.41 -3.42 4.69
CA LYS A 180 6.52 -4.56 5.61
C LYS A 180 6.89 -4.11 7.02
N SER A 181 7.76 -3.10 7.15
CA SER A 181 8.07 -2.46 8.43
C SER A 181 6.85 -1.79 9.05
N LEU A 182 5.99 -1.15 8.24
CA LEU A 182 4.70 -0.59 8.70
C LEU A 182 3.82 -1.63 9.39
N LYS A 183 3.72 -2.84 8.82
CA LYS A 183 2.92 -3.93 9.41
C LYS A 183 3.48 -4.35 10.77
N GLU A 184 4.80 -4.51 10.89
CA GLU A 184 5.45 -4.90 12.14
C GLU A 184 5.30 -3.81 13.22
N ALA A 185 5.43 -2.53 12.83
CA ALA A 185 5.22 -1.40 13.73
C ALA A 185 3.76 -1.31 14.21
N LEU A 186 2.79 -1.57 13.33
CA LEU A 186 1.36 -1.64 13.68
C LEU A 186 1.04 -2.79 14.64
N GLU A 187 1.67 -3.96 14.48
CA GLU A 187 1.52 -5.10 15.38
C GLU A 187 2.06 -4.78 16.78
N ARG A 188 3.22 -4.10 16.88
CA ARG A 188 3.78 -3.65 18.17
C ARG A 188 2.85 -2.64 18.85
N ASN A 189 2.38 -1.63 18.12
CA ASN A 189 1.47 -0.60 18.63
C ASN A 189 0.14 -1.20 19.13
N THR A 190 -0.40 -2.18 18.40
CA THR A 190 -1.62 -2.91 18.80
C THR A 190 -1.42 -3.65 20.14
N SER A 191 -0.25 -4.25 20.35
CA SER A 191 0.08 -4.95 21.59
C SER A 191 0.22 -3.99 22.78
N GLU A 192 0.89 -2.86 22.60
CA GLU A 192 1.06 -1.83 23.64
C GLU A 192 -0.28 -1.22 24.06
N LYS A 193 -1.15 -0.89 23.08
CA LYS A 193 -2.51 -0.44 23.34
C LYS A 193 -3.30 -1.41 24.22
N ASN A 194 -3.27 -2.70 23.91
CA ASN A 194 -4.03 -3.70 24.68
C ASN A 194 -3.54 -3.77 26.14
N SER A 195 -2.23 -3.59 26.35
CA SER A 195 -1.66 -3.50 27.69
C SER A 195 -2.17 -2.28 28.46
N ILE A 196 -2.32 -1.12 27.82
CA ILE A 196 -2.85 0.09 28.46
C ILE A 196 -4.34 -0.07 28.78
N GLU A 197 -5.13 -0.59 27.84
CA GLU A 197 -6.56 -0.81 28.04
C GLU A 197 -6.84 -1.78 29.18
N GLN A 198 -6.05 -2.85 29.28
CA GLN A 198 -6.14 -3.81 30.38
C GLN A 198 -5.81 -3.15 31.74
N ARG A 199 -4.71 -2.38 31.82
CA ARG A 199 -4.33 -1.67 33.05
C ARG A 199 -5.40 -0.66 33.49
N LEU A 200 -6.00 0.08 32.54
CA LEU A 200 -7.09 1.00 32.85
C LEU A 200 -8.33 0.28 33.41
N ARG A 201 -8.71 -0.87 32.81
CA ARG A 201 -9.84 -1.66 33.29
C ARG A 201 -9.61 -2.22 34.70
N GLU A 202 -8.42 -2.77 34.95
CA GLU A 202 -8.03 -3.28 36.27
C GLU A 202 -8.15 -2.18 37.34
N LYS A 203 -7.69 -0.95 37.04
CA LYS A 203 -7.82 0.19 37.97
C LYS A 203 -9.26 0.65 38.20
N GLU A 204 -10.09 0.67 37.16
CA GLU A 204 -11.52 0.99 37.33
C GLU A 204 -12.22 -0.02 38.24
N GLU A 205 -11.87 -1.30 38.15
CA GLU A 205 -12.40 -2.37 39.01
C GLU A 205 -11.90 -2.23 40.45
N GLU A 206 -10.61 -1.93 40.66
CA GLU A 206 -10.03 -1.65 41.99
C GLU A 206 -10.67 -0.43 42.67
N ALA A 207 -10.89 0.66 41.92
CA ALA A 207 -11.55 1.87 42.41
C ALA A 207 -13.01 1.60 42.82
N LYS A 208 -13.77 0.83 42.03
CA LYS A 208 -15.14 0.42 42.35
C LYS A 208 -15.20 -0.47 43.59
N SER A 209 -14.26 -1.42 43.72
CA SER A 209 -14.17 -2.30 44.88
C SER A 209 -13.89 -1.50 46.17
N SER A 210 -12.96 -0.54 46.09
CA SER A 210 -12.62 0.34 47.21
C SER A 210 -13.78 1.26 47.62
N GLN A 211 -14.57 1.76 46.65
CA GLN A 211 -15.81 2.48 46.96
C GLN A 211 -16.83 1.61 47.69
N HIS A 212 -17.00 0.37 47.24
CA HIS A 212 -17.95 -0.57 47.86
C HIS A 212 -17.58 -0.88 49.31
N ILE A 213 -16.29 -1.15 49.59
CA ILE A 213 -15.77 -1.37 50.96
C ILE A 213 -16.04 -0.15 51.85
N ASN A 214 -15.80 1.05 51.33
CA ASN A 214 -16.05 2.29 52.06
C ASN A 214 -17.54 2.53 52.37
N GLU A 215 -18.45 2.15 51.47
CA GLU A 215 -19.90 2.21 51.70
C GLU A 215 -20.38 1.17 52.72
N GLU A 216 -19.85 -0.05 52.66
CA GLU A 216 -20.13 -1.09 53.65
C GLU A 216 -19.64 -0.67 55.04
N GLU A 217 -18.43 -0.11 55.17
CA GLU A 217 -17.91 0.39 56.44
C GLU A 217 -18.81 1.49 57.04
N LYS A 218 -19.28 2.45 56.22
CA LYS A 218 -20.22 3.49 56.67
C LYS A 218 -21.52 2.88 57.17
N THR A 219 -22.02 1.85 56.50
CA THR A 219 -23.25 1.14 56.85
C THR A 219 -23.08 0.36 58.15
N VAL A 220 -21.96 -0.34 58.32
CA VAL A 220 -21.60 -1.06 59.55
C VAL A 220 -21.47 -0.08 60.73
N LYS A 221 -20.71 1.02 60.57
CA LYS A 221 -20.55 2.06 61.61
C LYS A 221 -21.89 2.69 62.01
N ARG A 222 -22.86 2.84 61.10
CA ARG A 222 -24.23 3.27 61.43
C ARG A 222 -25.00 2.25 62.26
N LYS A 223 -24.81 0.95 62.02
CA LYS A 223 -25.54 -0.12 62.72
C LYS A 223 -25.08 -0.31 64.17
N TYR A 224 -23.82 0.01 64.46
CA TYR A 224 -23.23 -0.09 65.80
C TYR A 224 -23.29 1.21 66.63
N ARG A 225 -23.87 2.28 66.08
CA ARG A 225 -24.26 3.48 66.82
C ARG A 225 -25.72 3.36 67.23
#